data_AF-A0A167WG37-F1
#
_entry.id   AF-A0A167WG37-F1
#
_cell.length_a   1.000
_cell.length_b   1.000
_cell.length_c   1.000
_cell.angle_alpha   90.00
_cell.angle_beta   90.00
_cell.angle_gamma   90.00
#
_symmetry.space_group_name_H-M   'P 1'
#
loop_
_entity.id
_entity.type
_entity.pdbx_description
1 polymer ?
#
loop_
_entity_poly.entity_id
_entity_poly.type
_entity_poly.pdbx_seq_one_letter_code
_entity_poly.pdbx_strand_id
1 'polypeptide(L)' 'MASQRKARKRRTSKFSKRKQTVLRKAHELQRDCDAEVYLYVRNKRSNQVWRYTSGIQPPLETEMVCLIHTAEVIMY' A
#
# COMPACT_ATOMS: atom_id res chain seq x y z
N MET A 1 -25.72 -10.46 17.04
CA MET A 1 -25.10 -9.11 17.21
C MET A 1 -23.65 -9.11 17.71
N ALA A 2 -23.27 -9.85 18.78
CA ALA A 2 -21.90 -9.83 19.33
C ALA A 2 -20.80 -10.38 18.38
N SER A 3 -21.12 -11.39 17.55
CA SER A 3 -20.18 -12.00 16.60
C SER A 3 -19.70 -11.01 15.51
N GLN A 4 -20.62 -10.21 14.96
CA GLN A 4 -20.29 -9.21 13.93
C GLN A 4 -19.39 -8.08 14.47
N ARG A 5 -19.60 -7.65 15.72
CA ARG A 5 -18.72 -6.68 16.40
C ARG A 5 -17.30 -7.23 16.58
N LYS A 6 -17.15 -8.49 16.99
CA LYS A 6 -15.84 -9.17 17.11
C LYS A 6 -15.15 -9.28 15.74
N ALA A 7 -15.88 -9.64 14.68
CA ALA A 7 -15.34 -9.71 13.32
C ALA A 7 -14.91 -8.33 12.78
N ARG A 8 -15.64 -7.25 13.10
CA ARG A 8 -15.24 -5.88 12.74
C ARG A 8 -13.94 -5.47 13.44
N LYS A 9 -13.81 -5.71 14.75
CA LYS A 9 -12.60 -5.38 15.55
C LYS A 9 -11.36 -6.19 15.12
N ARG A 10 -11.54 -7.48 14.75
CA ARG A 10 -10.46 -8.31 14.19
C ARG A 10 -9.99 -7.81 12.82
N ARG A 11 -10.91 -7.33 11.98
CA ARG A 11 -10.56 -6.79 10.66
C ARG A 11 -9.83 -5.45 10.75
N THR A 12 -10.26 -4.55 11.63
CA THR A 12 -9.56 -3.26 11.82
C THR A 12 -8.17 -3.45 12.38
N SER A 13 -8.00 -4.30 13.40
CA SER A 13 -6.67 -4.62 13.95
C SER A 13 -5.76 -5.31 12.94
N LYS A 14 -6.27 -6.26 12.13
CA LYS A 14 -5.51 -6.88 11.03
C LYS A 14 -5.09 -5.86 9.99
N PHE A 15 -5.99 -4.94 9.62
CA PHE A 15 -5.69 -3.87 8.67
C PHE A 15 -4.59 -2.93 9.19
N SER A 16 -4.68 -2.48 10.44
CA SER A 16 -3.66 -1.62 11.06
C SER A 16 -2.28 -2.29 11.11
N LYS A 17 -2.22 -3.57 11.52
CA LYS A 17 -0.94 -4.33 11.54
C LYS A 17 -0.33 -4.49 10.15
N ARG A 18 -1.17 -4.81 9.14
CA ARG A 18 -0.71 -4.94 7.75
C ARG A 18 -0.25 -3.62 7.18
N LYS A 19 -0.98 -2.52 7.41
CA LYS A 19 -0.56 -1.17 7.03
C LYS A 19 0.83 -0.86 7.53
N GLN A 20 1.05 -1.02 8.83
CA GLN A 20 2.32 -0.69 9.46
C GLN A 20 3.47 -1.53 8.88
N THR A 21 3.20 -2.80 8.60
CA THR A 21 4.19 -3.69 7.97
C THR A 21 4.53 -3.26 6.55
N VAL A 22 3.53 -2.93 5.73
CA VAL A 22 3.74 -2.47 4.34
C VAL A 22 4.50 -1.14 4.32
N LEU A 23 4.13 -0.18 5.17
CA LEU A 23 4.82 1.11 5.25
C LEU A 23 6.29 0.96 5.64
N ARG A 24 6.57 0.10 6.63
CA ARG A 24 7.95 -0.21 7.01
C ARG A 24 8.73 -0.83 5.85
N LYS A 25 8.13 -1.78 5.13
CA LYS A 25 8.79 -2.42 3.97
C LYS A 25 9.01 -1.45 2.81
N ALA A 26 8.08 -0.54 2.55
CA ALA A 26 8.25 0.52 1.56
C ALA A 26 9.43 1.45 1.93
N HIS A 27 9.56 1.80 3.21
CA HIS A 27 10.68 2.60 3.70
C HIS A 27 12.02 1.84 3.66
N GLU A 28 12.03 0.56 4.05
CA GLU A 28 13.22 -0.30 3.90
C GLU A 28 13.66 -0.38 2.43
N LEU A 29 12.72 -0.60 1.50
CA LEU A 29 13.02 -0.63 0.06
C LEU A 29 13.62 0.68 -0.45
N GLN A 30 13.02 1.82 -0.05
CA GLN A 30 13.55 3.13 -0.40
C GLN A 30 14.99 3.31 0.11
N ARG A 31 15.23 3.02 1.40
CA ARG A 31 16.51 3.30 2.05
C ARG A 31 17.61 2.33 1.63
N ASP A 32 17.29 1.04 1.56
CA ASP A 32 18.28 -0.03 1.40
C ASP A 32 18.62 -0.26 -0.09
N CYS A 33 17.76 0.17 -1.02
CA CYS A 33 17.96 0.00 -2.46
C CYS A 33 18.02 1.31 -3.26
N ASP A 34 18.04 2.47 -2.58
CA ASP A 34 18.00 3.80 -3.21
C ASP A 34 16.87 3.95 -4.25
N ALA A 35 15.69 3.42 -3.90
CA ALA A 35 14.54 3.34 -4.79
C ALA A 35 13.54 4.46 -4.48
N GLU A 36 12.96 5.03 -5.53
CA GLU A 36 11.80 5.90 -5.38
C GLU A 36 10.53 5.07 -5.19
N VAL A 37 9.79 5.32 -4.11
CA VAL A 37 8.66 4.49 -3.71
C VAL A 37 7.42 5.34 -3.49
N TYR A 38 6.36 5.01 -4.22
CA TYR A 38 5.02 5.53 -4.00
C TYR A 38 4.05 4.41 -3.64
N LEU A 39 3.30 4.60 -2.55
CA LEU A 39 2.25 3.68 -2.13
C LEU A 39 0.94 4.44 -1.94
N TYR A 40 -0.09 3.99 -2.65
CA TYR A 40 -1.46 4.45 -2.49
C TYR A 40 -2.34 3.32 -1.92
N VAL A 41 -3.01 3.59 -0.80
CA VAL A 41 -3.95 2.64 -0.18
C VAL A 41 -5.29 3.32 0.05
N ARG A 42 -6.33 2.83 -0.65
CA ARG A 42 -7.72 3.21 -0.39
C ARG A 42 -8.46 2.08 0.33
N ASN A 43 -8.95 2.36 1.52
CA ASN A 43 -9.86 1.46 2.21
C ASN A 43 -11.25 1.53 1.55
N LYS A 44 -11.60 0.50 0.76
CA LYS A 44 -12.90 0.44 0.04
C LYS A 44 -14.14 0.60 0.95
N ARG A 45 -14.03 0.29 2.25
CA ARG A 45 -15.18 0.36 3.18
C ARG A 45 -15.33 1.70 3.87
N SER A 46 -14.22 2.35 4.23
CA SER A 46 -14.25 3.64 4.93
C SER A 46 -13.96 4.82 4.02
N ASN A 47 -13.62 4.58 2.75
CA ASN A 47 -13.08 5.56 1.81
C ASN A 47 -11.85 6.32 2.32
N GLN A 48 -11.22 5.86 3.40
CA GLN A 48 -9.99 6.46 3.91
C GLN A 48 -8.84 6.14 2.96
N VAL A 49 -8.07 7.17 2.64
CA VAL A 49 -6.92 7.10 1.74
C VAL A 49 -5.66 7.39 2.53
N TRP A 50 -4.67 6.53 2.36
CA TRP A 50 -3.33 6.67 2.94
C TRP A 50 -2.31 6.66 1.82
N ARG A 51 -1.29 7.52 1.96
CA ARG A 51 -0.21 7.64 1.00
C ARG A 51 1.14 7.60 1.72
N TYR A 52 2.10 6.98 1.06
CA TYR A 52 3.51 7.06 1.39
C TYR A 52 4.24 7.48 0.12
N THR A 53 5.17 8.43 0.24
CA THR A 53 6.04 8.85 -0.84
C THR A 53 7.45 9.03 -0.28
N SER A 54 8.44 8.60 -1.06
CA SER A 54 9.86 8.87 -0.82
C SER A 54 10.28 10.32 -1.12
N GLY A 55 9.32 11.22 -1.38
CA GLY A 55 9.57 12.60 -1.82
C GLY A 55 9.28 12.82 -3.30
N ILE A 56 8.87 11.78 -4.02
CA ILE A 56 8.46 11.87 -5.41
C ILE A 56 7.00 12.30 -5.55
N GLN A 57 6.73 13.05 -6.61
CA GLN A 57 5.37 13.23 -7.08
C GLN A 57 4.92 11.92 -7.75
N PRO A 58 3.78 11.34 -7.37
CA PRO A 58 3.31 10.11 -8.00
C PRO A 58 3.11 10.34 -9.51
N PRO A 59 3.42 9.32 -10.34
CA PRO A 59 3.10 9.37 -11.76
C PRO A 59 1.62 9.68 -11.95
N LEU A 60 1.28 10.40 -13.02
CA LEU A 60 -0.12 10.62 -13.41
C LEU A 60 -0.82 9.28 -13.59
N GLU A 61 -2.14 9.24 -13.40
CA GLU A 61 -2.93 7.99 -13.48
C GLU A 61 -2.72 7.26 -14.83
N THR A 62 -2.43 8.01 -15.90
CA THR A 62 -2.04 7.52 -17.22
C THR A 62 -0.66 6.84 -17.26
N GLU A 63 0.29 7.29 -16.44
CA GLU A 63 1.65 6.73 -16.33
C GLU A 63 1.68 5.50 -15.41
N MET A 64 0.77 5.42 -14.44
CA MET A 64 0.66 4.26 -13.54
C MET A 64 0.24 2.97 -14.27
N VAL A 65 -0.48 3.07 -15.40
CA VAL A 65 -0.88 1.92 -16.22
C VAL A 65 0.32 1.26 -16.91
N CYS A 66 1.34 2.04 -17.27
CA CYS A 66 2.55 1.55 -17.95
C CYS A 66 3.46 0.73 -17.02
N LEU A 67 3.48 1.05 -15.73
CA LEU A 67 4.32 0.34 -14.74
C LEU A 67 3.83 -1.10 -14.45
N ILE A 68 2.57 -1.40 -14.73
CA ILE A 68 2.02 -2.76 -14.57
C ILE A 68 2.50 -3.68 -15.71
N HIS A 69 2.68 -3.15 -16.94
CA HIS A 69 3.19 -3.93 -18.07
C HIS A 69 4.70 -4.22 -18.00
N THR A 70 5.49 -3.36 -17.35
CA THR A 70 6.94 -3.59 -17.21
C THR A 70 7.28 -4.56 -16.07
N ALA A 71 6.39 -4.73 -15.09
CA ALA A 71 6.59 -5.65 -13.96
C ALA A 71 6.27 -7.13 -14.28
N GLU A 72 5.65 -7.43 -15.43
CA GLU A 72 5.33 -8.81 -15.84
C GLU A 72 6.52 -9.59 -16.43
N VAL A 73 7.70 -8.97 -16.57
CA VAL A 73 8.89 -9.61 -17.19
C VAL A 73 9.80 -10.31 -16.17
N ILE A 74 9.48 -10.29 -14.88
CA ILE A 74 10.25 -11.05 -13.86
C ILE A 74 9.31 -12.03 -13.15
N MET A 75 8.96 -13.11 -13.85
CA MET A 75 8.42 -14.34 -13.28
C MET A 75 9.52 -15.41 -13.36
N TYR A 76 10.13 -15.73 -12.22
CA TYR A 76 10.80 -17.00 -11.96
C TYR A 76 10.09 -17.68 -10.79
#